data_AF-A0A0L9VE01-F1
#
_entry.id   AF-A0A0L9VE01-F1
#
_cell.length_a   1.000
_cell.length_b   1.000
_cell.length_c   1.000
_cell.angle_alpha   90.00
_cell.angle_beta   90.00
_cell.angle_gamma   90.00
#
_symmetry.space_group_name_H-M   'P 1'
#
loop_
_entity.id
_entity.type
_entity.pdbx_description
1 polymer ?
#
loop_
_entity_poly.entity_id
_entity_poly.type
_entity_poly.pdbx_seq_one_letter_code
_entity_poly.pdbx_strand_id
1 'polypeptide(L)'
;MKEVLSKEIDTHSQQGEITGDVLPFARSYQLEALDKAIRENTIVYLETGSGKTLIAIMLLRSYAHHLRKPSPFIAVFLVPQVVLVSQQAEVVKMHTDLKVGTYWGDMGVDYWDGATWKQETEKHEVLVMTPVILLNCLRHSFFKLNMIKVLIMDECHHARGKHPYACIMTFFGGRLSSRVTLYHYSC
;
A
#
# COMPACT_ATOMS: atom_id res chain seq x y z
N MET A 1 -39.23 -7.08 -46.20
CA MET A 1 -38.02 -7.61 -45.55
C MET A 1 -37.57 -6.56 -44.53
N LYS A 2 -37.79 -6.86 -43.25
CA LYS A 2 -37.33 -6.23 -42.00
C LYS A 2 -37.76 -4.79 -41.68
N GLU A 3 -38.77 -4.75 -40.81
CA GLU A 3 -39.03 -3.69 -39.82
C GLU A 3 -37.77 -3.37 -39.00
N VAL A 4 -37.53 -2.08 -38.77
CA VAL A 4 -36.59 -1.57 -37.76
C VAL A 4 -37.44 -1.14 -36.57
N LEU A 5 -37.51 -2.00 -35.56
CA LEU A 5 -38.06 -1.67 -34.26
C LEU A 5 -36.93 -1.15 -33.36
N SER A 6 -37.14 0.07 -32.89
CA SER A 6 -36.51 0.71 -31.74
C SER A 6 -36.41 -0.24 -30.53
N LYS A 7 -35.23 -0.30 -29.91
CA LYS A 7 -35.07 -0.70 -28.52
C LYS A 7 -34.18 0.30 -27.79
N GLU A 8 -34.63 0.57 -26.57
CA GLU A 8 -34.29 1.70 -25.72
C GLU A 8 -32.84 1.66 -25.22
N ILE A 9 -32.33 2.87 -25.00
CA ILE A 9 -31.09 3.14 -24.29
C ILE A 9 -31.39 2.96 -22.80
N ASP A 10 -30.97 1.84 -22.24
CA ASP A 10 -30.89 1.68 -20.78
C ASP A 10 -29.47 1.96 -20.30
N THR A 11 -29.43 2.88 -19.35
CA THR A 11 -28.24 3.52 -18.80
C THR A 11 -27.83 2.79 -17.52
N HIS A 12 -26.51 2.60 -17.35
CA HIS A 12 -25.76 2.30 -16.11
C HIS A 12 -25.02 0.96 -16.07
N SER A 13 -23.74 1.01 -16.45
CA SER A 13 -22.66 0.39 -15.68
C SER A 13 -21.38 1.21 -15.88
N GLN A 14 -21.17 2.26 -15.06
CA GLN A 14 -19.84 2.88 -14.98
C GLN A 14 -18.94 1.93 -14.16
N GLN A 15 -18.31 0.97 -14.83
CA GLN A 15 -17.11 0.33 -14.32
C GLN A 15 -15.97 1.31 -14.57
N GLY A 16 -15.40 1.86 -13.49
CA GLY A 16 -14.25 2.75 -13.57
C GLY A 16 -13.09 2.04 -14.26
N GLU A 17 -12.75 2.48 -15.47
CA GLU A 17 -11.54 2.04 -16.17
C GLU A 17 -10.32 2.31 -15.30
N ILE A 18 -9.55 1.25 -15.02
CA ILE A 18 -8.24 1.34 -14.39
C ILE A 18 -7.27 1.93 -15.43
N THR A 19 -7.22 3.25 -15.54
CA THR A 19 -6.17 3.96 -16.27
C THR A 19 -4.99 4.23 -15.33
N GLY A 20 -4.43 3.15 -14.77
CA GLY A 20 -3.16 3.22 -14.05
C GLY A 20 -2.06 2.75 -14.99
N ASP A 21 -1.16 3.64 -15.41
CA ASP A 21 0.01 3.37 -16.26
C ASP A 21 0.63 1.99 -16.00
N VAL A 22 0.21 1.00 -16.79
CA VAL A 22 0.80 -0.33 -16.74
C VAL A 22 2.19 -0.19 -17.33
N LEU A 23 3.22 -0.50 -16.53
CA LEU A 23 4.59 -0.47 -16.99
C LEU A 23 4.73 -1.51 -18.12
N PRO A 24 5.11 -1.11 -19.36
CA PRO A 24 5.04 -2.00 -20.53
C PRO A 24 5.98 -3.21 -20.44
N PHE A 25 6.90 -3.23 -19.47
CA PHE A 25 7.80 -4.34 -19.19
C PHE A 25 7.31 -5.29 -18.09
N ALA A 26 6.13 -5.05 -17.50
CA ALA A 26 5.57 -5.91 -16.47
C ALA A 26 5.13 -7.26 -17.04
N ARG A 27 5.48 -8.34 -16.33
CA ARG A 27 5.14 -9.71 -16.70
C ARG A 27 3.67 -10.01 -16.36
N SER A 28 3.04 -10.93 -17.10
CA SER A 28 1.62 -11.28 -16.92
C SER A 28 1.25 -11.62 -15.47
N TYR A 29 2.07 -12.42 -14.77
CA TYR A 29 1.81 -12.77 -13.37
C TYR A 29 1.89 -11.56 -12.41
N GLN A 30 2.67 -10.53 -12.75
CA GLN A 30 2.76 -9.30 -11.96
C GLN A 30 1.50 -8.46 -12.14
N LEU A 31 0.96 -8.43 -13.36
CA LEU A 31 -0.31 -7.77 -13.68
C LEU A 31 -1.50 -8.48 -13.02
N GLU A 32 -1.52 -9.81 -13.06
CA GLU A 32 -2.54 -10.60 -12.37
C GLU A 32 -2.51 -10.36 -10.84
N ALA A 33 -1.31 -10.36 -10.25
CA ALA A 33 -1.13 -10.07 -8.84
C ALA A 33 -1.58 -8.64 -8.47
N LEU A 34 -1.27 -7.66 -9.32
CA LEU A 34 -1.72 -6.27 -9.16
C LEU A 34 -3.25 -6.16 -9.23
N ASP A 35 -3.85 -6.74 -10.27
CA ASP A 35 -5.28 -6.72 -10.52
C ASP A 35 -6.06 -7.36 -9.34
N LYS A 36 -5.53 -8.46 -8.79
CA LYS A 36 -6.06 -9.05 -7.56
C LYS A 36 -5.91 -8.12 -6.35
N ALA A 37 -4.72 -7.52 -6.17
CA ALA A 37 -4.45 -6.60 -5.07
C ALA A 37 -5.36 -5.37 -5.09
N ILE A 38 -5.69 -4.82 -6.26
CA ILE A 38 -6.61 -3.66 -6.38
C ILE A 38 -8.02 -4.01 -5.88
N ARG A 39 -8.46 -5.27 -6.06
CA ARG A 39 -9.81 -5.71 -5.66
C ARG A 39 -9.89 -6.15 -4.20
N GLU A 40 -8.87 -6.82 -3.70
CA GLU A 40 -8.90 -7.45 -2.38
C GLU A 40 -7.52 -7.56 -1.72
N ASN A 41 -7.53 -7.77 -0.39
CA ASN A 41 -6.32 -8.08 0.36
C ASN A 41 -5.64 -9.32 -0.22
N THR A 42 -4.38 -9.18 -0.62
CA THR A 42 -3.69 -10.19 -1.42
C THR A 42 -2.33 -10.52 -0.83
N ILE A 43 -2.06 -11.81 -0.62
CA ILE A 43 -0.71 -12.32 -0.35
C ILE A 43 -0.09 -12.73 -1.68
N VAL A 44 0.98 -12.06 -2.07
CA VAL A 44 1.75 -12.38 -3.28
C VAL A 44 2.91 -13.29 -2.89
N TYR A 45 2.76 -14.56 -3.25
CA TYR A 45 3.76 -15.60 -3.07
C TYR A 45 4.49 -15.84 -4.39
N LEU A 46 5.70 -15.28 -4.51
CA LEU A 46 6.57 -15.43 -5.67
C LEU A 46 8.01 -15.60 -5.20
N GLU A 47 8.83 -16.26 -6.02
CA GLU A 47 10.26 -16.47 -5.73
C GLU A 47 11.03 -15.15 -5.58
N THR A 48 12.18 -15.22 -4.95
CA THR A 48 13.12 -14.09 -4.87
C THR A 48 13.63 -13.75 -6.27
N GLY A 49 13.75 -12.46 -6.58
CA GLY A 49 14.11 -12.00 -7.93
C GLY A 49 12.95 -11.96 -8.95
N SER A 50 11.73 -12.40 -8.60
CA SER A 50 10.56 -12.30 -9.49
C SER A 50 9.99 -10.89 -9.63
N GLY A 51 10.63 -9.86 -9.06
CA GLY A 51 10.18 -8.47 -9.18
C GLY A 51 8.94 -8.15 -8.33
N LYS A 52 8.86 -8.70 -7.12
CA LYS A 52 7.78 -8.42 -6.15
C LYS A 52 7.62 -6.92 -5.88
N THR A 53 8.72 -6.21 -5.69
CA THR A 53 8.72 -4.74 -5.51
C THR A 53 8.03 -4.01 -6.65
N LEU A 54 8.14 -4.49 -7.90
CA LEU A 54 7.45 -3.87 -9.03
C LEU A 54 5.92 -3.91 -8.86
N ILE A 55 5.38 -4.99 -8.29
CA ILE A 55 3.94 -5.12 -8.01
C ILE A 55 3.52 -4.07 -6.97
N ALA A 56 4.29 -3.90 -5.90
CA ALA A 56 4.07 -2.84 -4.91
C ALA A 56 4.10 -1.44 -5.54
N ILE A 57 5.07 -1.17 -6.43
CA ILE A 57 5.17 0.10 -7.15
C ILE A 57 3.95 0.35 -8.02
N MET A 58 3.53 -0.64 -8.83
CA MET A 58 2.35 -0.51 -9.66
C MET A 58 1.09 -0.28 -8.81
N LEU A 59 0.99 -0.96 -7.67
CA LEU A 59 -0.11 -0.75 -6.73
C LEU A 59 -0.13 0.68 -6.18
N LEU A 60 1.01 1.21 -5.74
CA LEU A 60 1.11 2.61 -5.29
C LEU A 60 0.69 3.60 -6.39
N ARG A 61 1.08 3.35 -7.65
CA ARG A 61 0.66 4.16 -8.80
C ARG A 61 -0.85 4.13 -9.02
N SER A 62 -1.47 2.95 -8.97
CA SER A 62 -2.92 2.80 -9.10
C SER A 62 -3.69 3.58 -8.03
N TYR A 63 -3.13 3.72 -6.83
CA TYR A 63 -3.73 4.51 -5.74
C TYR A 63 -3.24 5.96 -5.63
N ALA A 64 -2.31 6.41 -6.48
CA ALA A 64 -1.64 7.71 -6.34
C ALA A 64 -2.63 8.88 -6.24
N HIS A 65 -3.69 8.89 -7.05
CA HIS A 65 -4.72 9.93 -7.03
C HIS A 65 -5.50 10.01 -5.71
N HIS A 66 -5.61 8.91 -4.96
CA HIS A 66 -6.19 8.91 -3.62
C HIS A 66 -5.22 9.42 -2.54
N LEU A 67 -3.91 9.32 -2.80
CA LEU A 67 -2.86 9.62 -1.83
C LEU A 67 -2.37 11.06 -1.91
N ARG A 68 -2.32 11.65 -3.12
CA ARG A 68 -1.82 13.00 -3.39
C ARG A 68 -2.45 14.03 -2.46
N LYS A 69 -1.60 14.88 -1.86
CA LYS A 69 -2.07 15.92 -0.94
C LYS A 69 -2.77 17.06 -1.70
N PRO A 70 -3.84 17.67 -1.14
CA PRO A 70 -4.40 17.43 0.19
C PRO A 70 -5.32 16.19 0.22
N SER A 71 -4.89 15.14 0.95
CA SER A 71 -5.66 13.91 1.15
C SER A 71 -5.42 13.41 2.57
N PRO A 72 -6.47 12.95 3.27
CA PRO A 72 -6.33 12.33 4.58
C PRO A 72 -5.68 10.94 4.50
N PHE A 73 -5.52 10.39 3.30
CA PHE A 73 -5.00 9.06 3.09
C PHE A 73 -3.48 9.03 2.95
N ILE A 74 -2.89 7.92 3.38
CA ILE A 74 -1.50 7.57 3.18
C ILE A 74 -1.38 6.11 2.73
N ALA A 75 -0.28 5.80 2.07
CA ALA A 75 0.20 4.44 1.92
C ALA A 75 1.32 4.18 2.93
N VAL A 76 1.35 2.98 3.49
CA VAL A 76 2.43 2.54 4.38
C VAL A 76 3.12 1.34 3.75
N PHE A 77 4.45 1.40 3.60
CA PHE A 77 5.27 0.31 3.11
C PHE A 77 6.20 -0.15 4.22
N LEU A 78 5.91 -1.32 4.78
CA LEU A 78 6.70 -1.90 5.86
C LEU A 78 7.79 -2.82 5.32
N VAL A 79 8.97 -2.69 5.91
CA VAL A 79 10.14 -3.52 5.61
C VAL A 79 10.74 -4.07 6.90
N PRO A 80 11.27 -5.31 6.92
CA PRO A 80 11.71 -5.96 8.16
C PRO A 80 13.02 -5.40 8.73
N GLN A 81 13.87 -4.78 7.91
CA GLN A 81 15.19 -4.30 8.32
C GLN A 81 15.35 -2.80 8.06
N VAL A 82 16.11 -2.11 8.92
CA VAL A 82 16.36 -0.67 8.82
C VAL A 82 17.03 -0.29 7.49
N VAL A 83 18.00 -1.08 7.03
CA VAL A 83 18.69 -0.83 5.75
C VAL A 83 17.74 -0.86 4.56
N LEU A 84 16.67 -1.66 4.64
CA LEU A 84 15.67 -1.76 3.57
C LEU A 84 14.75 -0.54 3.51
N VAL A 85 14.67 0.27 4.58
CA VAL A 85 13.81 1.45 4.61
C VAL A 85 14.26 2.46 3.56
N SER A 86 15.55 2.81 3.57
CA SER A 86 16.11 3.74 2.58
C SER A 86 16.12 3.14 1.18
N GLN A 87 16.47 1.85 1.05
CA GLN A 87 16.50 1.15 -0.24
C GLN A 87 15.11 1.13 -0.91
N GLN A 88 14.07 0.71 -0.21
CA GLN A 88 12.72 0.66 -0.80
C GLN A 88 12.15 2.06 -1.02
N ALA A 89 12.43 3.02 -0.14
CA ALA A 89 12.01 4.40 -0.35
C ALA A 89 12.61 5.00 -1.63
N GLU A 90 13.88 4.71 -1.92
CA GLU A 90 14.51 5.15 -3.16
C GLU A 90 13.86 4.50 -4.39
N VAL A 91 13.57 3.20 -4.33
CA VAL A 91 12.83 2.51 -5.41
C VAL A 91 11.46 3.15 -5.64
N VAL A 92 10.73 3.51 -4.58
CA VAL A 92 9.44 4.21 -4.71
C VAL A 92 9.61 5.59 -5.36
N LYS A 93 10.58 6.38 -4.92
CA LYS A 93 10.87 7.72 -5.47
C LYS A 93 11.32 7.68 -6.93
N MET A 94 12.08 6.65 -7.33
CA MET A 94 12.54 6.50 -8.71
C MET A 94 11.41 6.15 -9.68
N HIS A 95 10.34 5.49 -9.21
CA HIS A 95 9.28 4.97 -10.08
C HIS A 95 7.91 5.64 -9.90
N THR A 96 7.81 6.62 -8.99
CA THR A 96 6.59 7.37 -8.70
C THR A 96 6.92 8.84 -8.41
N ASP A 97 5.96 9.73 -8.60
CA ASP A 97 6.07 11.15 -8.22
C ASP A 97 5.52 11.44 -6.81
N LEU A 98 5.26 10.39 -6.01
CA LEU A 98 4.74 10.51 -4.66
C LEU A 98 5.84 10.96 -3.69
N LYS A 99 5.51 11.80 -2.71
CA LYS A 99 6.45 12.21 -1.67
C LYS A 99 6.55 11.09 -0.64
N VAL A 100 7.77 10.61 -0.45
CA VAL A 100 8.07 9.47 0.40
C VAL A 100 8.80 9.90 1.66
N GLY A 101 8.23 9.58 2.82
CA GLY A 101 8.89 9.70 4.13
C GLY A 101 9.46 8.37 4.61
N THR A 102 10.56 8.40 5.35
CA THR A 102 11.27 7.21 5.87
C THR A 102 11.39 7.26 7.38
N TYR A 103 11.10 6.15 8.08
CA TYR A 103 11.08 6.13 9.55
C TYR A 103 11.59 4.81 10.14
N TRP A 104 12.54 4.89 11.07
CA TRP A 104 13.06 3.75 11.84
C TRP A 104 13.51 4.20 13.25
N GLY A 105 13.80 3.25 14.14
CA GLY A 105 14.01 3.51 15.58
C GLY A 105 15.07 4.57 15.89
N ASP A 106 16.22 4.55 15.20
CA ASP A 106 17.33 5.47 15.49
C ASP A 106 17.07 6.94 15.08
N MET A 107 15.91 7.24 14.47
CA MET A 107 15.51 8.62 14.17
C MET A 107 14.91 9.35 15.38
N GLY A 108 14.85 8.72 16.57
CA GLY A 108 14.22 9.30 17.74
C GLY A 108 12.69 9.46 17.60
N VAL A 109 12.10 8.73 16.65
CA VAL A 109 10.65 8.75 16.37
C VAL A 109 9.79 8.28 17.54
N ASP A 110 10.38 7.55 18.49
CA ASP A 110 9.72 7.14 19.73
C ASP A 110 9.40 8.33 20.66
N TYR A 111 10.06 9.48 20.46
CA TYR A 111 9.81 10.71 21.23
C TYR A 111 8.83 11.66 20.53
N TRP A 112 8.34 11.30 19.34
CA TRP A 112 7.44 12.15 18.57
C TRP A 112 6.02 12.09 19.12
N ASP A 113 5.36 13.24 19.15
CA ASP A 113 3.97 13.34 19.53
C ASP A 113 3.02 13.23 18.32
N GLY A 114 1.72 13.26 18.59
CA GLY A 114 0.71 13.22 17.53
C GLY A 114 0.76 14.41 16.59
N ALA A 115 1.29 15.57 17.02
CA ALA A 115 1.40 16.76 16.17
C ALA A 115 2.55 16.59 15.16
N THR A 116 3.69 16.06 15.57
CA THR A 116 4.80 15.72 14.68
C THR A 116 4.36 14.68 13.63
N TRP A 117 3.70 13.60 14.06
CA TRP A 117 3.18 12.60 13.12
C TRP A 117 2.15 13.16 12.16
N LYS A 118 1.29 14.08 12.63
CA LYS A 118 0.33 14.76 11.77
C LYS A 118 1.04 15.54 10.65
N GLN A 119 2.06 16.34 10.99
CA GLN A 119 2.85 17.08 10.00
C GLN A 119 3.48 16.14 8.96
N GLU A 120 4.05 15.02 9.40
CA GLU A 120 4.66 14.04 8.49
C GLU A 120 3.63 13.37 7.56
N THR A 121 2.43 13.06 8.06
CA THR A 121 1.33 12.51 7.24
C THR A 121 0.68 13.54 6.31
N GLU A 122 0.79 14.83 6.61
CA GLU A 122 0.36 15.93 5.73
C GLU A 122 1.41 16.22 4.64
N LYS A 123 2.69 15.97 4.92
CA LYS A 123 3.82 16.19 4.01
C LYS A 123 4.03 15.06 3.01
N HIS A 124 3.83 13.80 3.43
CA HIS A 124 4.18 12.62 2.66
C HIS A 124 2.95 11.77 2.29
N GLU A 125 2.92 11.24 1.06
CA GLU A 125 1.90 10.31 0.59
C GLU A 125 2.21 8.85 0.91
N VAL A 126 3.50 8.48 0.88
CA VAL A 126 3.98 7.12 1.17
C VAL A 126 4.94 7.17 2.36
N LEU A 127 4.68 6.36 3.37
CA LEU A 127 5.57 6.23 4.51
C LEU A 127 6.23 4.85 4.49
N VAL A 128 7.54 4.82 4.29
CA VAL A 128 8.36 3.59 4.37
C VAL A 128 8.93 3.49 5.77
N MET A 129 8.66 2.39 6.47
CA MET A 129 9.09 2.27 7.86
C MET A 129 9.29 0.83 8.31
N THR A 130 9.99 0.66 9.43
CA THR A 130 10.02 -0.63 10.11
C THR A 130 8.67 -0.88 10.81
N PRO A 131 8.29 -2.15 11.06
CA PRO A 131 6.95 -2.47 11.52
C PRO A 131 6.69 -2.01 12.96
N VAL A 132 7.74 -1.91 13.77
CA VAL A 132 7.65 -1.40 15.15
C VAL A 132 7.14 0.04 15.16
N ILE A 133 7.56 0.87 14.22
CA ILE A 133 7.12 2.27 14.13
C ILE A 133 5.61 2.35 13.90
N LEU A 134 5.09 1.64 12.89
CA LEU A 134 3.64 1.63 12.65
C LEU A 134 2.88 1.09 13.85
N LEU A 135 3.37 0.02 14.47
CA LEU A 135 2.74 -0.58 15.65
C LEU A 135 2.64 0.42 16.81
N ASN A 136 3.70 1.19 17.07
CA ASN A 136 3.71 2.23 18.09
C ASN A 136 2.72 3.34 17.73
N CYS A 137 2.72 3.84 16.49
CA CYS A 137 1.78 4.85 16.02
C CYS A 137 0.31 4.41 16.16
N LEU A 138 0.00 3.14 15.90
CA LEU A 138 -1.34 2.57 16.09
C LEU A 138 -1.70 2.45 17.58
N ARG A 139 -0.79 1.99 18.43
CA ARG A 139 -1.01 1.86 19.88
C ARG A 139 -1.28 3.22 20.55
N HIS A 140 -0.53 4.24 20.16
CA HIS A 140 -0.71 5.60 20.67
C HIS A 140 -1.82 6.38 19.96
N SER A 141 -2.54 5.76 19.02
CA SER A 141 -3.61 6.39 18.23
C SER A 141 -3.17 7.63 17.44
N PHE A 142 -1.87 7.77 17.18
CA PHE A 142 -1.35 8.79 16.24
C PHE A 142 -1.82 8.48 14.82
N PHE A 143 -1.84 7.19 14.46
CA PHE A 143 -2.36 6.73 13.18
C PHE A 143 -3.73 6.10 13.42
N LYS A 144 -4.73 6.61 12.69
CA LYS A 144 -6.02 5.94 12.62
C LYS A 144 -5.99 4.96 11.48
N LEU A 145 -6.43 3.74 11.74
CA LEU A 145 -6.54 2.70 10.73
C LEU A 145 -7.16 3.20 9.41
N ASN A 146 -8.26 3.96 9.46
CA ASN A 146 -8.96 4.43 8.26
C ASN A 146 -8.18 5.43 7.38
N MET A 147 -7.08 5.99 7.87
CA MET A 147 -6.19 6.85 7.06
C MET A 147 -5.24 6.04 6.18
N ILE A 148 -4.96 4.78 6.52
CA ILE A 148 -4.07 3.91 5.75
C ILE A 148 -4.89 3.29 4.61
N LYS A 149 -4.73 3.85 3.40
CA LYS A 149 -5.45 3.40 2.20
C LYS A 149 -4.84 2.15 1.61
N VAL A 150 -3.50 2.08 1.62
CA VAL A 150 -2.70 0.95 1.15
C VAL A 150 -1.69 0.58 2.23
N LEU A 151 -1.63 -0.71 2.59
CA LEU A 151 -0.60 -1.26 3.47
C LEU A 151 0.18 -2.33 2.70
N ILE A 152 1.47 -2.12 2.51
CA ILE A 152 2.37 -3.10 1.90
C ILE A 152 3.28 -3.66 3.00
N MET A 153 3.36 -4.97 3.11
CA MET A 153 4.20 -5.65 4.10
C MET A 153 5.23 -6.54 3.40
N ASP A 154 6.47 -6.09 3.38
CA ASP A 154 7.60 -6.86 2.86
C ASP A 154 8.00 -7.97 3.83
N GLU A 155 8.35 -9.16 3.33
CA GLU A 155 8.59 -10.35 4.14
C GLU A 155 7.50 -10.66 5.16
N CYS A 156 6.24 -10.65 4.71
CA CYS A 156 5.08 -10.85 5.56
C CYS A 156 5.06 -12.19 6.30
N HIS A 157 5.87 -13.17 5.87
CA HIS A 157 5.98 -14.47 6.52
C HIS A 157 6.49 -14.36 7.96
N HIS A 158 7.13 -13.24 8.33
CA HIS A 158 7.47 -12.89 9.70
C HIS A 158 6.25 -12.61 10.59
N ALA A 159 5.02 -12.49 10.05
CA ALA A 159 3.80 -12.24 10.80
C ALA A 159 3.34 -13.45 11.65
N ARG A 160 4.16 -13.87 12.61
CA ARG A 160 3.90 -15.00 13.51
C ARG A 160 4.15 -14.62 14.96
N GLY A 161 3.40 -15.26 15.87
CA GLY A 161 3.57 -15.08 17.31
C GLY A 161 3.43 -13.61 17.74
N LYS A 162 4.47 -13.10 18.42
CA LYS A 162 4.53 -11.71 18.92
C LYS A 162 5.30 -10.76 18.01
N HIS A 163 5.59 -11.16 16.77
CA HIS A 163 6.28 -10.28 15.83
C HIS A 163 5.42 -9.03 15.53
N PRO A 164 6.01 -7.83 15.40
CA PRO A 164 5.26 -6.61 15.16
C PRO A 164 4.25 -6.69 13.99
N TYR A 165 4.57 -7.41 12.91
CA TYR A 165 3.62 -7.69 11.83
C TYR A 165 2.35 -8.38 12.31
N ALA A 166 2.47 -9.45 13.11
CA ALA A 166 1.31 -10.15 13.65
C ALA A 166 0.49 -9.22 14.55
N CYS A 167 1.16 -8.40 15.37
CA CYS A 167 0.49 -7.43 16.22
C CYS A 167 -0.25 -6.36 15.42
N ILE A 168 0.35 -5.81 14.35
CA ILE A 168 -0.34 -4.86 13.45
C ILE A 168 -1.61 -5.50 12.91
N MET A 169 -1.55 -6.75 12.45
CA MET A 169 -2.70 -7.45 11.89
C MET A 169 -3.87 -7.59 12.88
N THR A 170 -3.62 -7.69 14.19
CA THR A 170 -4.70 -7.71 15.19
C THR A 170 -5.52 -6.43 15.22
N PHE A 171 -4.96 -5.27 14.86
CA PHE A 171 -5.71 -4.03 14.72
C PHE A 171 -6.69 -4.08 13.53
N PHE A 172 -6.39 -4.89 12.51
CA PHE A 172 -7.21 -5.02 11.30
C PHE A 172 -8.27 -6.14 11.41
N GLY A 173 -8.13 -7.07 12.37
CA GLY A 173 -8.89 -8.33 12.51
C GLY A 173 -10.42 -8.26 12.66
N GLY A 174 -11.05 -7.08 12.54
CA GLY A 174 -12.51 -6.92 12.44
C GLY A 174 -12.99 -5.89 11.41
N ARG A 175 -12.09 -5.30 10.62
CA ARG A 175 -12.39 -4.17 9.69
C ARG A 175 -11.64 -4.27 8.35
N LEU A 176 -11.28 -5.48 7.91
CA LEU A 176 -10.52 -5.74 6.68
C LEU A 176 -11.26 -5.42 5.37
N SER A 177 -12.52 -5.00 5.42
CA SER A 177 -13.43 -4.97 4.27
C SER A 177 -13.23 -3.81 3.27
N SER A 178 -12.22 -2.95 3.43
CA SER A 178 -12.11 -1.73 2.57
C SER A 178 -10.68 -1.27 2.27
N ARG A 179 -9.66 -2.08 2.57
CA ARG A 179 -8.25 -1.69 2.41
C ARG A 179 -7.55 -2.69 1.54
N VAL A 180 -6.60 -2.19 0.75
CA VAL A 180 -5.68 -3.07 0.03
C VAL A 180 -4.47 -3.31 0.90
N THR A 181 -4.34 -4.55 1.35
CA THR A 181 -3.12 -5.04 1.99
C THR A 181 -2.41 -5.98 1.04
N LEU A 182 -1.20 -5.59 0.61
CA LEU A 182 -0.34 -6.43 -0.20
C LEU A 182 0.76 -7.01 0.68
N TYR A 183 0.81 -8.33 0.75
CA TYR A 183 1.84 -9.02 1.51
C TYR A 183 2.85 -9.63 0.54
N HIS A 184 4.12 -9.30 0.68
CA HIS A 184 5.20 -9.92 -0.08
C HIS A 184 5.85 -11.03 0.71
N TYR A 185 5.96 -12.21 0.10
CA TYR A 185 6.71 -13.34 0.62
C TYR A 185 8.04 -13.44 -0.15
N SER A 186 9.19 -13.29 0.50
CA SER A 186 10.43 -13.88 -0.03
C SER A 186 10.85 -15.07 0.82
N CYS A 187 11.47 -16.03 0.14
CA CYS A 187 12.26 -17.08 0.75
C CYS A 187 13.70 -16.90 0.27
#